data_AF-A0A2G2FJ22-F1
#
_entry.id   AF-A0A2G2FJ22-F1
#
_cell.length_a   1.000
_cell.length_b   1.000
_cell.length_c   1.000
_cell.angle_alpha   90.00
_cell.angle_beta   90.00
_cell.angle_gamma   90.00
#
_symmetry.space_group_name_H-M   'P 1'
#
loop_
_entity.id
_entity.type
_entity.pdbx_description
1 polymer ?
#
loop_
_entity_poly.entity_id
_entity_poly.type
_entity_poly.pdbx_seq_one_letter_code
_entity_poly.pdbx_strand_id
1 'polypeptide(L)'
;MKSKYLILSGIFLIFTLLTSADKLVDEYKVIKVTGKILYKNSGKVMSTGDVFNSNVPLKFSSDNSRAAVISKSKGRFVLAPPSKSQKTNLVPAVNNISSRSGGIVNELDLKNHFSGNYLILDRLELPINEKSFPQDKKHFFFLSYQYRGEKIAKKLPSDGNKLILDKNDIFSIDGKSIAPFNTEMILFYRDASSKENVMISKFNPIFPDNESLKKEVEVILNEYSEKTEEKKFNEIKGYLTEFYGKPYDDNLNEWLEQFSSSK
;
A
#
# COMPACT_ATOMS: atom_id res chain seq x y z
N MET A 1 61.44 -59.90 -44.41
CA MET A 1 61.03 -59.09 -43.24
C MET A 1 60.21 -57.90 -43.71
N LYS A 2 58.89 -57.87 -43.48
CA LYS A 2 58.04 -56.70 -43.68
C LYS A 2 57.27 -56.45 -42.38
N SER A 3 57.61 -55.37 -41.68
CA SER A 3 56.91 -54.91 -40.48
C SER A 3 55.59 -54.25 -40.89
N LYS A 4 54.48 -54.68 -40.32
CA LYS A 4 53.17 -54.04 -40.43
C LYS A 4 52.98 -53.15 -39.21
N TYR A 5 52.95 -51.83 -39.40
CA TYR A 5 52.45 -50.90 -38.38
C TYR A 5 50.96 -50.64 -38.65
N LEU A 6 50.11 -51.13 -37.76
CA LEU A 6 48.69 -50.81 -37.69
C LEU A 6 48.57 -49.48 -36.91
N ILE A 7 48.18 -48.39 -37.59
CA ILE A 7 47.85 -47.13 -36.91
C ILE A 7 46.36 -47.18 -36.58
N LEU A 8 46.05 -47.36 -35.29
CA LEU A 8 44.69 -47.29 -34.76
C LEU A 8 44.32 -45.80 -34.57
N SER A 9 43.49 -45.27 -35.46
CA SER A 9 42.89 -43.95 -35.32
C SER A 9 41.73 -44.04 -34.32
N GLY A 10 41.94 -43.59 -33.09
CA GLY A 10 40.89 -43.41 -32.09
C GLY A 10 40.23 -42.05 -32.26
N ILE A 11 39.02 -42.02 -32.80
CA ILE A 11 38.17 -40.81 -32.82
C ILE A 11 37.51 -40.71 -31.44
N PHE A 12 38.01 -39.79 -30.61
CA PHE A 12 37.38 -39.43 -29.34
C PHE A 12 36.29 -38.40 -29.62
N LEU A 13 35.03 -38.84 -29.69
CA LEU A 13 33.88 -37.97 -29.89
C LEU A 13 33.54 -37.28 -28.56
N ILE A 14 34.01 -36.04 -28.38
CA ILE A 14 33.64 -35.19 -27.23
C ILE A 14 32.20 -34.73 -27.45
N PHE A 15 31.27 -35.37 -26.75
CA PHE A 15 29.87 -34.95 -26.68
C PHE A 15 29.79 -33.74 -25.74
N THR A 16 29.93 -32.53 -26.28
CA THR A 16 29.64 -31.31 -25.52
C THR A 16 28.13 -31.26 -25.26
N LEU A 17 27.74 -31.60 -24.04
CA LEU A 17 26.44 -31.26 -23.47
C LEU A 17 26.31 -29.74 -23.42
N LEU A 18 25.83 -29.15 -24.51
CA LEU A 18 25.30 -27.79 -24.53
C LEU A 18 24.00 -27.80 -23.73
N THR A 19 24.10 -27.67 -22.41
CA THR A 19 22.93 -27.32 -21.59
C THR A 19 22.52 -25.91 -22.00
N SER A 20 21.44 -25.83 -22.77
CA SER A 20 20.76 -24.56 -23.00
C SER A 20 20.26 -24.11 -21.64
N ALA A 21 20.94 -23.13 -21.04
CA ALA A 21 20.41 -22.41 -19.90
C ALA A 21 19.16 -21.68 -20.40
N ASP A 22 17.99 -22.27 -20.16
CA ASP A 22 16.73 -21.56 -20.34
C ASP A 22 16.85 -20.24 -19.60
N LYS A 23 16.71 -19.13 -20.33
CA LYS A 23 16.63 -17.82 -19.70
C LYS A 23 15.43 -17.87 -18.77
N LEU A 24 15.68 -17.92 -17.47
CA LEU A 24 14.67 -17.74 -16.44
C LEU A 24 13.91 -16.46 -16.75
N VAL A 25 12.69 -16.61 -17.27
CA VAL A 25 11.79 -15.50 -17.53
C VAL A 25 11.18 -15.15 -16.19
N ASP A 26 11.41 -13.92 -15.73
CA ASP A 26 10.86 -13.51 -14.44
C ASP A 26 9.34 -13.53 -14.48
N GLU A 27 8.77 -14.05 -13.40
CA GLU A 27 7.34 -14.11 -13.14
C GLU A 27 6.93 -12.97 -12.21
N TYR A 28 5.75 -12.41 -12.48
CA TYR A 28 5.14 -11.37 -11.68
C TYR A 28 3.75 -11.80 -11.23
N LYS A 29 3.43 -11.53 -9.97
CA LYS A 29 2.11 -11.69 -9.39
C LYS A 29 1.44 -10.34 -9.19
N VAL A 30 0.17 -10.22 -9.57
CA VAL A 30 -0.59 -8.98 -9.51
C VAL A 30 -1.10 -8.76 -8.08
N ILE A 31 -0.69 -7.65 -7.47
CA ILE A 31 -1.20 -7.21 -6.17
C ILE A 31 -2.53 -6.47 -6.36
N LYS A 32 -2.53 -5.41 -7.19
CA LYS A 32 -3.69 -4.53 -7.40
C LYS A 32 -3.76 -4.06 -8.84
N VAL A 33 -4.97 -3.86 -9.35
CA VAL A 33 -5.23 -3.20 -10.64
C VAL A 33 -6.10 -1.97 -10.43
N THR A 34 -5.65 -0.82 -10.95
CA THR A 34 -6.42 0.42 -11.05
C THR A 34 -6.74 0.65 -12.52
N GLY A 35 -8.03 0.80 -12.85
CA GLY A 35 -8.49 0.86 -14.24
C GLY A 35 -8.52 -0.52 -14.90
N LYS A 36 -8.39 -0.58 -16.23
CA LYS A 36 -8.48 -1.82 -17.01
C LYS A 36 -7.20 -2.10 -17.79
N ILE A 37 -6.62 -3.28 -17.56
CA ILE A 37 -5.45 -3.83 -18.25
C ILE A 37 -5.82 -5.22 -18.79
N LEU A 38 -5.43 -5.51 -20.02
CA LEU A 38 -5.72 -6.77 -20.71
C LEU A 38 -4.41 -7.49 -21.05
N TYR A 39 -4.39 -8.81 -20.90
CA TYR A 39 -3.36 -9.66 -21.49
C TYR A 39 -3.64 -9.77 -23.00
N LYS A 40 -2.75 -9.28 -23.87
CA LYS A 40 -3.02 -9.23 -25.31
C LYS A 40 -3.22 -10.61 -25.95
N ASN A 41 -2.55 -11.62 -25.42
CA ASN A 41 -2.60 -12.98 -25.97
C ASN A 41 -3.96 -13.66 -25.76
N SER A 42 -4.62 -13.41 -24.63
CA SER A 42 -5.88 -14.08 -24.27
C SER A 42 -7.10 -13.15 -24.28
N GLY A 43 -6.89 -11.83 -24.24
CA GLY A 43 -7.96 -10.85 -24.01
C GLY A 43 -8.51 -10.86 -22.58
N LYS A 44 -7.95 -11.68 -21.67
CA LYS A 44 -8.36 -11.72 -20.26
C LYS A 44 -8.04 -10.37 -19.58
N VAL A 45 -8.97 -9.89 -18.76
CA VAL A 45 -8.77 -8.74 -17.88
C VAL A 45 -7.86 -9.14 -16.73
N MET A 46 -6.80 -8.37 -16.51
CA MET A 46 -5.89 -8.53 -15.39
C MET A 46 -6.63 -8.30 -14.06
N SER A 47 -6.35 -9.15 -13.08
CA SER A 47 -6.99 -9.15 -11.77
C SER A 47 -5.98 -9.48 -10.67
N THR A 48 -6.30 -9.08 -9.42
CA THR A 48 -5.48 -9.41 -8.25
C THR A 48 -5.28 -10.92 -8.11
N GLY A 49 -4.04 -11.31 -7.83
CA GLY A 49 -3.62 -12.71 -7.74
C GLY A 49 -3.20 -13.34 -9.05
N ASP A 50 -3.48 -12.72 -10.21
CA ASP A 50 -3.00 -13.21 -11.50
C ASP A 50 -1.48 -13.30 -11.53
N VAL A 51 -0.97 -14.31 -12.24
CA VAL A 51 0.45 -14.58 -12.42
C VAL A 51 0.78 -14.51 -13.91
N PHE A 52 1.86 -13.83 -14.27
CA PHE A 52 2.27 -13.69 -15.66
C PHE A 52 3.79 -13.50 -15.82
N ASN A 53 4.31 -13.94 -16.97
CA ASN A 53 5.70 -13.74 -17.33
C ASN A 53 5.98 -12.30 -17.75
N SER A 54 7.19 -11.80 -17.44
CA SER A 54 7.66 -10.46 -17.75
C SER A 54 7.60 -10.06 -19.23
N ASN A 55 7.58 -11.03 -20.14
CA ASN A 55 7.49 -10.83 -21.59
C ASN A 55 6.04 -10.82 -22.13
N VAL A 56 5.03 -11.05 -21.29
CA VAL A 56 3.64 -11.08 -21.73
C VAL A 56 3.21 -9.68 -22.19
N PRO A 57 2.70 -9.55 -23.42
CA PRO A 57 2.30 -8.24 -23.94
C PRO A 57 0.98 -7.78 -23.31
N LEU A 58 0.97 -6.55 -22.81
CA LEU A 58 -0.17 -5.95 -22.10
C LEU A 58 -0.83 -4.83 -22.92
N LYS A 59 -2.14 -4.65 -22.75
CA LYS A 59 -2.91 -3.52 -23.29
C LYS A 59 -3.58 -2.75 -22.15
N PHE A 60 -3.17 -1.50 -21.99
CA PHE A 60 -3.77 -0.55 -21.06
C PHE A 60 -4.97 0.12 -21.73
N SER A 61 -6.12 0.17 -21.06
CA SER A 61 -7.34 0.77 -21.63
C SER A 61 -7.38 2.29 -21.50
N SER A 62 -6.52 2.88 -20.65
CA SER A 62 -6.40 4.33 -20.44
C SER A 62 -5.01 4.68 -19.93
N ASP A 63 -4.67 5.97 -19.98
CA ASP A 63 -3.40 6.51 -19.44
C ASP A 63 -3.29 6.41 -17.91
N ASN A 64 -4.45 6.21 -17.24
CA ASN A 64 -4.53 6.04 -15.79
C ASN A 64 -4.58 4.56 -15.37
N SER A 65 -4.61 3.62 -16.32
CA SER A 65 -4.60 2.19 -16.00
C SER A 65 -3.24 1.80 -15.43
N ARG A 66 -3.21 1.29 -14.19
CA ARG A 66 -1.97 0.86 -13.51
C ARG A 66 -2.17 -0.46 -12.79
N ALA A 67 -1.08 -1.18 -12.52
CA ALA A 67 -1.13 -2.31 -11.61
C ALA A 67 0.11 -2.38 -10.71
N ALA A 68 -0.09 -2.71 -9.44
CA ALA A 68 1.00 -3.13 -8.57
C ALA A 68 1.29 -4.61 -8.83
N VAL A 69 2.56 -4.95 -9.04
CA VAL A 69 2.99 -6.34 -9.22
C VAL A 69 4.22 -6.62 -8.37
N ILE A 70 4.43 -7.89 -8.02
CA ILE A 70 5.57 -8.33 -7.23
C ILE A 70 6.20 -9.57 -7.85
N SER A 71 7.51 -9.68 -7.68
CA SER A 71 8.29 -10.85 -8.08
C SER A 71 9.18 -11.27 -6.93
N LYS A 72 9.26 -12.57 -6.62
CA LYS A 72 10.13 -13.13 -5.57
C LYS A 72 11.59 -12.69 -5.74
N SER A 73 12.09 -12.57 -6.97
CA SER A 73 13.48 -12.23 -7.28
C SER A 73 13.73 -10.73 -7.37
N LYS A 74 12.79 -9.97 -7.95
CA LYS A 74 13.00 -8.55 -8.30
C LYS A 74 12.29 -7.56 -7.39
N GLY A 75 11.39 -8.02 -6.53
CA GLY A 75 10.57 -7.18 -5.68
C GLY A 75 9.40 -6.53 -6.42
N ARG A 76 8.96 -5.37 -5.90
CA ARG A 76 7.71 -4.73 -6.29
C ARG A 76 7.89 -3.71 -7.42
N PHE A 77 6.94 -3.69 -8.35
CA PHE A 77 6.90 -2.78 -9.49
C PHE A 77 5.49 -2.24 -9.72
N VAL A 78 5.42 -1.12 -10.43
CA VAL A 78 4.20 -0.57 -10.98
C VAL A 78 4.20 -0.78 -12.48
N LEU A 79 3.15 -1.43 -12.98
CA LEU A 79 2.79 -1.45 -14.38
C LEU A 79 2.07 -0.15 -14.73
N ALA A 80 2.56 0.57 -15.74
CA ALA A 80 1.96 1.78 -16.27
C ALA A 80 2.01 1.78 -17.81
N PRO A 81 1.15 2.58 -18.49
CA PRO A 81 1.21 2.74 -19.93
C PRO A 81 2.56 3.34 -20.34
N PRO A 82 3.15 2.90 -21.46
CA PRO A 82 4.43 3.44 -21.92
C PRO A 82 4.25 4.90 -22.33
N SER A 83 5.26 5.72 -22.04
CA SER A 83 5.28 7.15 -22.34
C SER A 83 6.46 7.52 -23.22
N LYS A 84 6.53 8.77 -23.69
CA LYS A 84 7.67 9.25 -24.49
C LYS A 84 9.01 9.14 -23.74
N SER A 85 8.99 9.24 -22.40
CA SER A 85 10.17 9.14 -21.54
C SER A 85 10.45 7.73 -21.00
N GLN A 86 9.45 6.85 -20.97
CA GLN A 86 9.59 5.47 -20.48
C GLN A 86 9.01 4.48 -21.48
N LYS A 87 9.92 3.73 -22.15
CA LYS A 87 9.56 2.71 -23.14
C LYS A 87 9.07 1.39 -22.50
N THR A 88 9.38 1.18 -21.22
CA THR A 88 8.97 -0.02 -20.47
C THR A 88 7.73 0.27 -19.64
N ASN A 89 6.85 -0.73 -19.53
CA ASN A 89 5.65 -0.62 -18.69
C ASN A 89 5.95 -0.87 -17.21
N LEU A 90 7.12 -1.44 -16.87
CA LEU A 90 7.56 -1.73 -15.51
C LEU A 90 8.35 -0.55 -14.95
N VAL A 91 7.85 0.02 -13.86
CA VAL A 91 8.49 1.09 -13.08
C VAL A 91 8.81 0.55 -11.69
N PRO A 92 10.05 0.70 -11.17
CA PRO A 92 10.38 0.30 -9.80
C PRO A 92 9.48 1.00 -8.78
N ALA A 93 9.02 0.27 -7.77
CA ALA A 93 8.26 0.88 -6.68
C ALA A 93 9.16 1.80 -5.83
N VAL A 94 8.62 2.92 -5.39
CA VAL A 94 9.36 3.86 -4.53
C VAL A 94 9.20 3.43 -3.06
N ASN A 95 10.27 2.94 -2.45
CA ASN A 95 10.29 2.61 -1.03
C ASN A 95 10.66 3.83 -0.17
N ASN A 96 9.81 4.86 -0.17
CA ASN A 96 9.96 6.00 0.74
C ASN A 96 9.35 5.66 2.11
N ILE A 97 9.99 4.74 2.84
CA ILE A 97 9.57 4.36 4.18
C ILE A 97 10.22 5.35 5.16
N SER A 98 9.43 6.28 5.71
CA SER A 98 9.88 7.07 6.87
C SER A 98 10.03 6.14 8.07
N SER A 99 11.22 6.12 8.66
CA SER A 99 11.64 5.27 9.78
C SER A 99 11.35 5.88 11.17
N ARG A 100 10.63 6.99 11.23
CA ARG A 100 10.41 7.75 12.47
C ARG A 100 8.92 7.91 12.75
N SER A 101 8.30 6.89 13.34
CA SER A 101 7.12 7.11 14.19
C SER A 101 7.62 7.51 15.58
N GLY A 102 8.07 8.76 15.71
CA GLY A 102 8.26 9.34 17.04
C GLY A 102 6.90 9.53 17.71
N GLY A 103 6.85 9.42 19.03
CA GLY A 103 5.61 9.69 19.78
C GLY A 103 5.11 11.11 19.52
N ILE A 104 3.80 11.30 19.53
CA ILE A 104 3.18 12.62 19.40
C ILE A 104 3.26 13.29 20.76
N VAL A 105 4.26 14.15 20.95
CA VAL A 105 4.52 14.79 22.25
C VAL A 105 3.91 16.18 22.30
N ASN A 106 3.77 16.86 21.16
CA ASN A 106 3.29 18.25 21.08
C ASN A 106 2.45 18.51 19.81
N GLU A 107 1.99 19.76 19.67
CA GLU A 107 1.20 20.21 18.52
C GLU A 107 1.94 20.03 17.19
N LEU A 108 3.21 20.43 17.09
CA LEU A 108 4.00 20.31 15.87
C LEU A 108 4.10 18.85 15.38
N ASP A 109 4.28 17.91 16.30
CA ASP A 109 4.30 16.48 15.99
C ASP A 109 2.96 16.04 15.39
N LEU A 110 1.84 16.46 16.00
CA LEU A 110 0.49 16.16 15.52
C LEU A 110 0.18 16.83 14.16
N LYS A 111 0.67 18.05 13.94
CA LYS A 111 0.56 18.75 12.65
C LYS A 111 1.29 18.00 11.54
N ASN A 112 2.49 17.49 11.83
CA ASN A 112 3.32 16.75 10.87
C ASN A 112 2.87 15.29 10.68
N HIS A 113 2.14 14.74 11.65
CA HIS A 113 1.67 13.36 11.62
C HIS A 113 0.70 13.13 10.46
N PHE A 114 -0.35 13.96 10.38
CA PHE A 114 -1.40 13.90 9.36
C PHE A 114 -1.08 14.81 8.18
N SER A 115 -0.84 14.22 7.01
CA SER A 115 -0.57 14.98 5.79
C SER A 115 -0.90 14.17 4.54
N GLY A 116 -1.20 14.88 3.45
CA GLY A 116 -1.47 14.27 2.14
C GLY A 116 -2.58 13.22 2.22
N ASN A 117 -2.41 12.11 1.49
CA ASN A 117 -3.27 10.94 1.67
C ASN A 117 -2.80 10.16 2.90
N TYR A 118 -3.71 9.95 3.84
CA TYR A 118 -3.42 9.30 5.10
C TYR A 118 -4.29 8.04 5.21
N LEU A 119 -3.67 6.88 5.22
CA LEU A 119 -4.36 5.59 5.26
C LEU A 119 -4.81 5.29 6.68
N ILE A 120 -6.11 5.01 6.85
CA ILE A 120 -6.69 4.55 8.10
C ILE A 120 -7.25 3.14 7.88
N LEU A 121 -6.75 2.19 8.66
CA LEU A 121 -7.13 0.79 8.59
C LEU A 121 -8.23 0.53 9.61
N ASP A 122 -9.48 0.53 9.13
CA ASP A 122 -10.74 0.43 9.88
C ASP A 122 -10.95 1.55 10.92
N ARG A 123 -10.11 1.57 11.95
CA ARG A 123 -10.13 2.51 13.06
C ARG A 123 -8.69 2.84 13.46
N LEU A 124 -8.38 4.12 13.56
CA LEU A 124 -7.11 4.61 14.08
C LEU A 124 -7.29 5.02 15.54
N GLU A 125 -6.44 4.48 16.41
CA GLU A 125 -6.26 4.94 17.78
C GLU A 125 -4.89 5.58 17.92
N LEU A 126 -4.86 6.90 18.01
CA LEU A 126 -3.62 7.66 18.05
C LEU A 126 -3.35 8.12 19.48
N PRO A 127 -2.25 7.70 20.13
CA PRO A 127 -1.87 8.22 21.43
C PRO A 127 -1.60 9.73 21.36
N ILE A 128 -2.18 10.47 22.30
CA ILE A 128 -2.10 11.91 22.44
C ILE A 128 -1.68 12.25 23.87
N ASN A 129 -0.82 13.24 24.01
CA ASN A 129 -0.42 13.76 25.30
C ASN A 129 -1.57 14.55 25.97
N GLU A 130 -2.17 14.00 27.02
CA GLU A 130 -3.28 14.64 27.76
C GLU A 130 -2.93 16.00 28.38
N LYS A 131 -1.66 16.27 28.67
CA LYS A 131 -1.24 17.59 29.18
C LYS A 131 -1.30 18.66 28.10
N SER A 132 -0.98 18.29 26.86
CA SER A 132 -1.03 19.19 25.70
C SER A 132 -2.42 19.28 25.10
N PHE A 133 -3.16 18.17 25.12
CA PHE A 133 -4.48 18.04 24.53
C PHE A 133 -5.42 17.28 25.47
N PRO A 134 -5.90 17.92 26.55
CA PRO A 134 -6.95 17.32 27.37
C PRO A 134 -8.19 17.00 26.52
N GLN A 135 -8.86 15.90 26.84
CA GLN A 135 -10.05 15.46 26.09
C GLN A 135 -11.22 15.28 27.05
N ASP A 136 -12.19 16.19 26.98
CA ASP A 136 -13.39 16.20 27.82
C ASP A 136 -14.59 16.86 27.09
N LYS A 137 -15.59 17.33 27.85
CA LYS A 137 -16.77 18.00 27.28
C LYS A 137 -16.44 19.38 26.66
N LYS A 138 -15.46 20.08 27.21
CA LYS A 138 -15.00 21.41 26.79
C LYS A 138 -13.79 21.34 25.85
N HIS A 139 -12.95 20.33 25.96
CA HIS A 139 -11.74 20.16 25.16
C HIS A 139 -11.87 18.95 24.25
N PHE A 140 -11.83 19.11 22.94
CA PHE A 140 -11.99 17.96 22.04
C PHE A 140 -11.48 18.20 20.63
N PHE A 141 -11.14 17.10 19.96
CA PHE A 141 -10.86 17.10 18.53
C PHE A 141 -12.15 17.01 17.71
N PHE A 142 -12.14 17.64 16.53
CA PHE A 142 -13.18 17.45 15.54
C PHE A 142 -12.61 17.57 14.12
N LEU A 143 -13.18 16.80 13.19
CA LEU A 143 -12.91 16.94 11.76
C LEU A 143 -13.93 17.87 11.12
N SER A 144 -13.50 18.61 10.11
CA SER A 144 -14.41 19.36 9.24
C SER A 144 -14.13 19.09 7.77
N TYR A 145 -15.20 18.92 6.99
CA TYR A 145 -15.14 18.65 5.56
C TYR A 145 -16.41 19.14 4.85
N GLN A 146 -16.37 19.18 3.51
CA GLN A 146 -17.51 19.56 2.69
C GLN A 146 -18.29 18.31 2.23
N TYR A 147 -19.60 18.34 2.34
CA TYR A 147 -20.48 17.30 1.81
C TYR A 147 -21.72 17.94 1.18
N ARG A 148 -21.91 17.72 -0.13
CA ARG A 148 -23.07 18.26 -0.88
C ARG A 148 -23.28 19.78 -0.73
N GLY A 149 -22.19 20.54 -0.63
CA GLY A 149 -22.20 22.00 -0.47
C GLY A 149 -22.35 22.49 0.98
N GLU A 150 -22.50 21.58 1.94
CA GLU A 150 -22.57 21.91 3.36
C GLU A 150 -21.27 21.58 4.08
N LYS A 151 -20.89 22.45 5.02
CA LYS A 151 -19.77 22.21 5.91
C LYS A 151 -20.21 21.29 7.05
N ILE A 152 -19.64 20.10 7.09
CA ILE A 152 -19.83 19.13 8.16
C ILE A 152 -18.73 19.33 9.22
N ALA A 153 -19.11 19.20 10.48
CA ALA A 153 -18.17 19.13 11.61
C ALA A 153 -18.49 17.87 12.44
N LYS A 154 -17.51 17.01 12.63
CA LYS A 154 -17.61 15.75 13.37
C LYS A 154 -16.70 15.80 14.58
N LYS A 155 -17.30 15.89 15.77
CA LYS A 155 -16.58 15.66 17.02
C LYS A 155 -16.03 14.23 16.98
N LEU A 156 -14.75 14.08 17.25
CA LEU A 156 -14.10 12.77 17.28
C LEU A 156 -14.24 12.15 18.66
N PRO A 157 -14.42 10.82 18.75
CA PRO A 157 -14.35 10.11 20.01
C PRO A 157 -12.95 10.20 20.62
N SER A 158 -12.90 10.07 21.93
CA SER A 158 -11.67 10.02 22.71
C SER A 158 -11.79 8.90 23.74
N ASP A 159 -10.71 8.15 23.94
CA ASP A 159 -10.60 7.17 25.02
C ASP A 159 -9.33 7.48 25.83
N GLY A 160 -9.51 8.17 26.96
CA GLY A 160 -8.40 8.69 27.77
C GLY A 160 -7.39 9.52 26.95
N ASN A 161 -6.19 8.96 26.81
CA ASN A 161 -5.08 9.57 26.10
C ASN A 161 -5.06 9.24 24.59
N LYS A 162 -6.17 8.82 23.99
CA LYS A 162 -6.23 8.48 22.56
C LYS A 162 -7.20 9.38 21.78
N LEU A 163 -6.77 9.79 20.59
CA LEU A 163 -7.62 10.35 19.55
C LEU A 163 -8.08 9.22 18.63
N ILE A 164 -9.40 9.09 18.44
CA ILE A 164 -9.98 8.02 17.64
C ILE A 164 -10.50 8.58 16.32
N LEU A 165 -10.06 8.00 15.20
CA LEU A 165 -10.66 8.20 13.88
C LEU A 165 -11.31 6.90 13.43
N ASP A 166 -12.64 6.86 13.47
CA ASP A 166 -13.44 5.73 13.03
C ASP A 166 -14.22 6.10 11.76
N LYS A 167 -14.20 5.19 10.78
CA LYS A 167 -14.88 5.36 9.48
C LYS A 167 -16.37 5.66 9.64
N ASN A 168 -17.06 4.92 10.51
CA ASN A 168 -18.51 5.00 10.66
C ASN A 168 -18.92 6.30 11.35
N ASP A 169 -18.13 6.77 12.31
CA ASP A 169 -18.36 8.04 12.99
C ASP A 169 -18.16 9.25 12.05
N ILE A 170 -17.09 9.19 11.24
CA ILE A 170 -16.75 10.27 10.31
C ILE A 170 -17.78 10.38 9.18
N PHE A 171 -18.22 9.24 8.64
CA PHE A 171 -19.15 9.14 7.53
C PHE A 171 -20.57 8.77 7.98
N SER A 172 -21.09 9.44 9.01
CA SER A 172 -22.49 9.37 9.42
C SER A 172 -23.05 10.77 9.66
N ILE A 173 -24.13 11.17 8.99
CA ILE A 173 -24.78 12.48 9.14
C ILE A 173 -26.21 12.25 9.65
N ASP A 174 -26.57 12.90 10.75
CA ASP A 174 -27.87 12.76 11.43
C ASP A 174 -28.24 11.28 11.70
N GLY A 175 -27.24 10.50 12.12
CA GLY A 175 -27.39 9.07 12.42
C GLY A 175 -27.43 8.16 11.19
N LYS A 176 -27.35 8.70 9.97
CA LYS A 176 -27.35 7.92 8.73
C LYS A 176 -25.94 7.81 8.15
N SER A 177 -25.48 6.58 7.98
CA SER A 177 -24.21 6.30 7.31
C SER A 177 -24.25 6.77 5.85
N ILE A 178 -23.15 7.37 5.41
CA ILE A 178 -22.89 7.73 4.02
C ILE A 178 -21.68 6.93 3.52
N ALA A 179 -21.63 6.66 2.22
CA ALA A 179 -20.47 6.01 1.63
C ALA A 179 -19.24 6.92 1.80
N PRO A 180 -18.08 6.37 2.23
CA PRO A 180 -16.83 7.11 2.23
C PRO A 180 -16.53 7.65 0.84
N PHE A 181 -15.96 8.85 0.81
CA PHE A 181 -15.55 9.50 -0.41
C PHE A 181 -14.24 10.25 -0.17
N ASN A 182 -13.47 10.43 -1.24
CA ASN A 182 -12.22 11.15 -1.17
C ASN A 182 -12.51 12.63 -1.02
N THR A 183 -12.20 13.17 0.15
CA THR A 183 -12.27 14.60 0.44
C THR A 183 -11.15 14.98 1.37
N GLU A 184 -10.68 16.20 1.21
CA GLU A 184 -9.81 16.81 2.18
C GLU A 184 -10.60 17.15 3.44
N MET A 185 -10.01 16.83 4.59
CA MET A 185 -10.54 17.10 5.90
C MET A 185 -9.55 17.94 6.69
N ILE A 186 -10.08 18.78 7.57
CA ILE A 186 -9.30 19.60 8.48
C ILE A 186 -9.53 19.08 9.90
N LEU A 187 -8.45 18.71 10.58
CA LEU A 187 -8.48 18.38 12.01
C LEU A 187 -8.31 19.66 12.81
N PHE A 188 -9.25 19.87 13.72
CA PHE A 188 -9.23 20.94 14.69
C PHE A 188 -9.16 20.38 16.11
N TYR A 189 -8.56 21.15 16.99
CA TYR A 189 -8.69 21.01 18.43
C TYR A 189 -9.46 22.22 18.97
N ARG A 190 -10.48 21.97 19.80
CA ARG A 190 -11.31 23.01 20.40
C ARG A 190 -11.02 23.13 21.88
N ASP A 191 -10.83 24.35 22.34
CA ASP A 191 -10.98 24.74 23.74
C ASP A 191 -12.27 25.56 23.88
N ALA A 192 -13.30 24.96 24.47
CA ALA A 192 -14.59 25.63 24.67
C ALA A 192 -14.52 26.75 25.72
N SER A 193 -13.46 26.81 26.54
CA SER A 193 -13.24 27.87 27.53
C SER A 193 -12.81 29.17 26.85
N SER A 194 -11.92 29.10 25.86
CA SER A 194 -11.50 30.25 25.04
C SER A 194 -12.41 30.51 23.84
N LYS A 195 -13.27 29.54 23.47
CA LYS A 195 -14.08 29.52 22.23
C LYS A 195 -13.24 29.51 20.95
N GLU A 196 -11.94 29.23 21.05
CA GLU A 196 -11.05 29.16 19.90
C GLU A 196 -10.99 27.74 19.35
N ASN A 197 -10.90 27.64 18.02
CA ASN A 197 -10.60 26.39 17.33
C ASN A 197 -9.19 26.50 16.74
N VAL A 198 -8.29 25.64 17.18
CA VAL A 198 -6.93 25.57 16.66
C VAL A 198 -6.94 24.58 15.49
N MET A 199 -6.55 25.04 14.30
CA MET A 199 -6.30 24.15 13.17
C MET A 199 -5.02 23.35 13.45
N ILE A 200 -5.15 22.03 13.47
CA ILE A 200 -4.03 21.12 13.65
C ILE A 200 -3.45 20.76 12.29
N SER A 201 -4.23 20.12 11.43
CA SER A 201 -3.72 19.60 10.17
C SER A 201 -4.80 19.53 9.10
N LYS A 202 -4.35 19.33 7.85
CA LYS A 202 -5.19 19.18 6.67
C LYS A 202 -4.69 17.99 5.86
N PHE A 203 -5.57 17.04 5.57
CA PHE A 203 -5.22 15.77 4.94
C PHE A 203 -6.43 15.10 4.31
N ASN A 204 -6.21 14.11 3.46
CA ASN A 204 -7.23 13.26 2.86
C ASN A 204 -7.20 11.89 3.56
N PRO A 205 -8.12 11.60 4.49
CA PRO A 205 -8.20 10.26 5.07
C PRO A 205 -8.69 9.27 4.01
N ILE A 206 -7.99 8.15 3.88
CA ILE A 206 -8.31 7.08 2.94
C ILE A 206 -8.71 5.84 3.73
N PHE A 207 -9.93 5.37 3.50
CA PHE A 207 -10.51 4.17 4.10
C PHE A 207 -10.75 3.12 3.01
N PRO A 208 -9.81 2.21 2.75
CA PRO A 208 -9.95 1.20 1.72
C PRO A 208 -11.05 0.19 2.05
N ASP A 209 -11.47 -0.57 1.04
CA ASP A 209 -12.28 -1.77 1.25
C ASP A 209 -11.43 -2.86 1.89
N ASN A 210 -11.80 -3.29 3.09
CA ASN A 210 -10.98 -4.20 3.90
C ASN A 210 -10.78 -5.56 3.21
N GLU A 211 -11.82 -6.09 2.57
CA GLU A 211 -11.74 -7.39 1.88
C GLU A 211 -10.82 -7.36 0.66
N SER A 212 -10.88 -6.29 -0.13
CA SER A 212 -9.95 -6.07 -1.24
C SER A 212 -8.53 -5.88 -0.73
N LEU A 213 -8.34 -5.09 0.34
CA LEU A 213 -7.03 -4.84 0.93
C LEU A 213 -6.37 -6.12 1.47
N LYS A 214 -7.13 -6.97 2.15
CA LYS A 214 -6.67 -8.27 2.64
C LYS A 214 -6.15 -9.15 1.52
N LYS A 215 -6.85 -9.22 0.38
CA LYS A 215 -6.40 -9.98 -0.80
C LYS A 215 -5.10 -9.41 -1.38
N GLU A 216 -4.98 -8.09 -1.44
CA GLU A 216 -3.76 -7.42 -1.91
C GLU A 216 -2.57 -7.74 -1.00
N VAL A 217 -2.74 -7.62 0.33
CA VAL A 217 -1.69 -7.91 1.32
C VAL A 217 -1.33 -9.40 1.34
N GLU A 218 -2.31 -10.28 1.17
CA GLU A 218 -2.08 -11.72 1.06
C GLU A 218 -1.18 -12.10 -0.12
N VAL A 219 -1.34 -11.43 -1.27
CA VAL A 219 -0.43 -11.62 -2.42
C VAL A 219 1.01 -11.32 -2.02
N ILE A 220 1.25 -10.22 -1.31
CA ILE A 220 2.59 -9.80 -0.86
C ILE A 220 3.16 -10.82 0.13
N LEU A 221 2.38 -11.19 1.15
CA LEU A 221 2.81 -12.13 2.19
C LEU A 221 3.15 -13.51 1.63
N ASN A 222 2.35 -14.00 0.68
CA ASN A 222 2.60 -15.28 0.02
C ASN A 222 3.90 -15.26 -0.81
N GLU A 223 4.15 -14.17 -1.53
CA GLU A 223 5.37 -14.01 -2.32
C GLU A 223 6.62 -13.91 -1.43
N TYR A 224 6.47 -13.31 -0.24
CA TYR A 224 7.54 -13.04 0.71
C TYR A 224 7.48 -13.97 1.94
N SER A 225 6.89 -15.15 1.80
CA SER A 225 6.67 -16.10 2.90
C SER A 225 7.95 -16.46 3.66
N GLU A 226 9.06 -16.59 2.95
CA GLU A 226 10.39 -16.92 3.49
C GLU A 226 11.21 -15.70 3.97
N LYS A 227 10.65 -14.49 3.90
CA LYS A 227 11.32 -13.27 4.38
C LYS A 227 11.00 -13.04 5.87
N THR A 228 11.83 -12.23 6.52
CA THR A 228 11.61 -11.81 7.92
C THR A 228 10.33 -10.99 8.05
N GLU A 229 9.71 -10.99 9.23
CA GLU A 229 8.52 -10.18 9.52
C GLU A 229 8.77 -8.68 9.30
N GLU A 230 9.95 -8.17 9.68
CA GLU A 230 10.34 -6.79 9.39
C GLU A 230 10.33 -6.48 7.88
N LYS A 231 10.85 -7.42 7.06
CA LYS A 231 10.86 -7.23 5.60
C LYS A 231 9.45 -7.29 5.04
N LYS A 232 8.59 -8.20 5.51
CA LYS A 232 7.18 -8.26 5.12
C LYS A 232 6.46 -6.96 5.47
N PHE A 233 6.59 -6.49 6.71
CA PHE A 233 6.01 -5.24 7.18
C PHE A 233 6.42 -4.06 6.32
N ASN A 234 7.72 -3.88 6.07
CA ASN A 234 8.23 -2.78 5.27
C ASN A 234 7.71 -2.80 3.82
N GLU A 235 7.56 -3.97 3.23
CA GLU A 235 7.05 -4.12 1.86
C GLU A 235 5.55 -3.82 1.77
N ILE A 236 4.79 -4.26 2.77
CA ILE A 236 3.38 -3.91 2.92
C ILE A 236 3.23 -2.41 3.13
N LYS A 237 3.94 -1.82 4.10
CA LYS A 237 3.92 -0.38 4.37
C LYS A 237 4.28 0.44 3.13
N GLY A 238 5.33 0.04 2.41
CA GLY A 238 5.73 0.69 1.16
C GLY A 238 4.65 0.61 0.08
N TYR A 239 3.95 -0.53 -0.01
CA TYR A 239 2.86 -0.73 -0.97
C TYR A 239 1.67 0.15 -0.62
N LEU A 240 1.25 0.11 0.64
CA LEU A 240 0.14 0.90 1.15
C LEU A 240 0.40 2.40 0.98
N THR A 241 1.62 2.85 1.28
CA THR A 241 2.02 4.25 1.11
C THR A 241 1.90 4.72 -0.34
N GLU A 242 2.33 3.88 -1.30
CA GLU A 242 2.30 4.21 -2.73
C GLU A 242 0.88 4.25 -3.30
N PHE A 243 -0.01 3.36 -2.85
CA PHE A 243 -1.34 3.18 -3.46
C PHE A 243 -2.50 3.82 -2.69
N TYR A 244 -2.36 3.99 -1.38
CA TYR A 244 -3.41 4.50 -0.50
C TYR A 244 -2.97 5.72 0.31
N GLY A 245 -1.69 5.87 0.60
CA GLY A 245 -1.16 6.94 1.44
C GLY A 245 -0.53 6.40 2.72
N LYS A 246 0.10 7.30 3.48
CA LYS A 246 0.91 6.93 4.66
C LYS A 246 0.01 6.36 5.76
N PRO A 247 0.23 5.13 6.25
CA PRO A 247 -0.42 4.63 7.45
C PRO A 247 0.29 5.10 8.73
N TYR A 248 -0.40 4.99 9.87
CA TYR A 248 0.26 4.92 11.17
C TYR A 248 0.84 3.52 11.38
N ASP A 249 2.07 3.42 11.87
CA ASP A 249 2.76 2.12 12.00
C ASP A 249 2.05 1.21 13.00
N ASP A 250 1.60 1.70 14.15
CA ASP A 250 0.89 0.87 15.12
C ASP A 250 -0.47 0.43 14.58
N ASN A 251 -1.20 1.31 13.87
CA ASN A 251 -2.46 0.94 13.23
C ASN A 251 -2.24 -0.16 12.16
N LEU A 252 -1.14 -0.11 11.41
CA LEU A 252 -0.79 -1.17 10.47
C LEU A 252 -0.40 -2.48 11.17
N ASN A 253 0.38 -2.41 12.25
CA ASN A 253 0.74 -3.59 13.03
C ASN A 253 -0.49 -4.28 13.62
N GLU A 254 -1.36 -3.52 14.30
CA GLU A 254 -2.61 -4.04 14.87
C GLU A 254 -3.49 -4.69 13.80
N TRP A 255 -3.63 -4.05 12.63
CA TRP A 255 -4.40 -4.59 11.52
C TRP A 255 -3.79 -5.89 10.97
N LEU A 256 -2.46 -5.99 10.85
CA LEU A 256 -1.77 -7.20 10.39
C LEU A 256 -1.87 -8.36 11.40
N GLU A 257 -1.86 -8.07 12.70
CA GLU A 257 -2.07 -9.07 13.76
C GLU A 257 -3.49 -9.64 13.72
N GLN A 258 -4.50 -8.78 13.55
CA GLN A 258 -5.89 -9.19 13.39
C GLN A 258 -6.09 -10.00 12.11
N PHE A 259 -5.49 -9.56 11.01
CA PHE A 259 -5.50 -10.28 9.74
C PHE A 259 -4.95 -11.71 9.90
N SER A 260 -3.81 -11.85 10.57
CA SER A 260 -3.16 -13.15 10.80
C SER A 260 -3.96 -14.06 11.72
N SER A 261 -4.69 -13.49 12.68
CA SER A 261 -5.56 -14.23 13.62
C SER A 261 -6.89 -14.69 13.00
N SER A 262 -7.25 -14.15 11.83
CA SER A 262 -8.50 -14.46 11.12
C SER A 262 -8.36 -15.55 10.05
N LYS A 263 -7.16 -16.09 9.85
CA LYS A 263 -6.86 -17.22 8.96
C LYS A 263 -6.89 -18.55 9.71
#